data_AF-A0A4Y2F762-F1
#
_entry.id   AF-A0A4Y2F762-F1
#
_cell.length_a   1.000
_cell.length_b   1.000
_cell.length_c   1.000
_cell.angle_alpha   90.00
_cell.angle_beta   90.00
_cell.angle_gamma   90.00
#
_symmetry.space_group_name_H-M   'P 1'
#
loop_
_entity.id
_entity.type
_entity.pdbx_description
1 polymer ?
#
loop_
_entity_poly.entity_id
_entity_poly.type
_entity_poly.pdbx_seq_one_letter_code
_entity_poly.pdbx_strand_id
1 'polypeptide(L)'
;MREQPNWQKTQHTMDNYTLTNLPKPHIKDLLLKRVLEEWQTSWNNGDPDGKIYDIMPSVNLRPTNWIREYAIFFSEHGPFPAYLTRFHLSGNDQCSCCGTGTALHYATECALTVSWHMRKPASNFGQE
;
A
#
# COMPACT_ATOMS: atom_id res chain seq x y z
N MET A 1 34.66 -4.95 -6.31
CA MET A 1 33.81 -4.45 -7.41
C MET A 1 32.99 -5.65 -7.87
N ARG A 2 31.68 -5.70 -7.57
CA ARG A 2 30.84 -6.87 -7.88
C ARG A 2 30.25 -6.63 -9.28
N GLU A 3 30.64 -7.42 -10.26
CA GLU A 3 30.10 -7.32 -11.62
C GLU A 3 28.62 -7.72 -11.64
N GLN A 4 27.78 -6.90 -12.25
CA GLN A 4 26.37 -7.23 -12.42
C GLN A 4 26.18 -8.24 -13.56
N PRO A 5 25.33 -9.27 -13.37
CA PRO A 5 25.12 -10.31 -14.38
C PRO A 5 24.38 -9.76 -15.62
N ASN A 6 24.84 -10.22 -16.79
CA ASN A 6 24.47 -9.76 -18.13
C ASN A 6 22.95 -9.69 -18.41
N TRP A 7 22.14 -10.53 -17.76
CA TRP A 7 20.68 -10.57 -17.98
C TRP A 7 19.96 -9.29 -17.55
N GLN A 8 20.50 -8.53 -16.60
CA GLN A 8 19.94 -7.22 -16.19
C GLN A 8 20.14 -6.13 -17.25
N LYS A 9 21.20 -6.25 -18.07
CA LYS A 9 21.50 -5.27 -19.14
C LYS A 9 20.70 -5.53 -20.41
N THR A 10 20.42 -6.78 -20.75
CA THR A 10 19.64 -7.14 -21.94
C THR A 10 18.16 -6.78 -21.84
N GLN A 11 17.55 -6.87 -20.65
CA GLN A 11 16.16 -6.44 -20.45
C GLN A 11 16.00 -4.92 -20.66
N HIS A 12 16.93 -4.13 -20.09
CA HIS A 12 16.87 -2.66 -20.11
C HIS A 12 17.07 -2.03 -21.50
N THR A 13 17.73 -2.74 -22.42
CA THR A 13 18.07 -2.20 -23.75
C THR A 13 17.08 -2.61 -24.84
N MET A 14 16.36 -3.74 -24.70
CA MET A 14 15.31 -4.12 -25.67
C MET A 14 14.01 -3.34 -25.53
N ASP A 15 13.70 -2.84 -24.35
CA ASP A 15 12.41 -2.19 -24.09
C ASP A 15 12.34 -0.74 -24.58
N ASN A 16 13.49 -0.05 -24.68
CA ASN A 16 13.52 1.40 -24.91
C ASN A 16 13.38 1.80 -26.39
N TYR A 17 13.88 1.00 -27.34
CA TYR A 17 13.78 1.34 -28.77
C TYR A 17 12.38 1.08 -29.35
N THR A 18 11.61 0.19 -28.72
CA THR A 18 10.28 -0.22 -29.18
C THR A 18 9.19 0.77 -28.74
N LEU A 19 9.40 1.43 -27.59
CA LEU A 19 8.43 2.32 -26.98
C LEU A 19 8.23 3.64 -27.74
N THR A 20 9.25 4.14 -28.46
CA THR A 20 9.24 5.46 -29.12
C THR A 20 8.38 5.51 -30.39
N ASN A 21 8.01 4.37 -30.96
CA ASN A 21 7.19 4.27 -32.18
C ASN A 21 5.70 4.02 -31.91
N LEU A 22 5.28 3.98 -30.64
CA LEU A 22 3.92 3.62 -30.25
C LEU A 22 3.03 4.86 -30.02
N PRO A 23 1.72 4.76 -30.25
CA PRO A 23 0.80 5.82 -29.87
C PRO A 23 0.92 6.15 -28.37
N LYS A 24 0.88 7.44 -28.01
CA LYS A 24 0.98 7.90 -26.61
C LYS A 24 0.07 7.14 -25.61
N PRO A 25 -1.19 6.81 -25.93
CA PRO A 25 -2.04 6.05 -25.00
C PRO A 25 -1.46 4.67 -24.67
N HIS A 26 -0.84 4.03 -25.67
CA HIS A 26 -0.25 2.70 -25.53
C HIS A 26 1.05 2.76 -24.72
N ILE A 27 1.89 3.77 -24.94
CA ILE A 27 3.07 4.04 -24.11
C ILE A 27 2.64 4.24 -22.64
N LYS A 28 1.60 5.03 -22.41
CA LYS A 28 1.09 5.29 -21.06
C LYS A 28 0.60 4.01 -20.37
N ASP A 29 -0.13 3.15 -21.09
CA ASP A 29 -0.59 1.85 -20.56
C ASP A 29 0.57 0.92 -20.20
N LEU A 30 1.59 0.82 -21.07
CA LEU A 30 2.79 0.03 -20.82
C LEU A 30 3.57 0.52 -19.59
N LEU A 31 3.78 1.83 -19.48
CA LEU A 31 4.44 2.43 -18.32
C LEU A 31 3.65 2.19 -17.04
N LEU A 32 2.32 2.31 -17.11
CA LEU A 32 1.46 2.09 -15.95
C LEU A 32 1.51 0.65 -15.46
N LYS A 33 1.49 -0.32 -16.39
CA LYS A 33 1.66 -1.75 -16.08
C LYS A 33 3.00 -2.03 -15.42
N ARG A 34 4.09 -1.50 -15.98
CA ARG A 34 5.44 -1.65 -15.41
C ARG A 34 5.53 -1.08 -14.00
N VAL A 35 5.06 0.15 -13.79
CA VAL A 35 5.06 0.79 -12.46
C VAL A 35 4.25 -0.03 -11.46
N LEU A 36 3.10 -0.58 -11.87
CA LEU A 36 2.29 -1.44 -11.01
C LEU A 36 2.98 -2.75 -10.66
N GLU A 37 3.64 -3.40 -11.61
CA GLU A 37 4.39 -4.64 -11.37
C GLU A 37 5.58 -4.42 -10.43
N GLU A 38 6.35 -3.35 -10.65
CA GLU A 38 7.45 -2.96 -9.77
C GLU A 38 6.94 -2.63 -8.36
N TRP A 39 5.83 -1.90 -8.26
CA TRP A 39 5.24 -1.54 -6.97
C TRP A 39 4.68 -2.74 -6.23
N GLN A 40 3.98 -3.65 -6.92
CA GLN A 40 3.50 -4.91 -6.33
C GLN A 40 4.66 -5.78 -5.86
N THR A 41 5.77 -5.82 -6.62
CA THR A 41 6.97 -6.58 -6.22
C THR A 41 7.59 -5.98 -4.97
N SER A 42 7.72 -4.65 -4.90
CA SER A 42 8.18 -3.97 -3.69
C SER A 42 7.24 -4.20 -2.50
N TRP A 43 5.93 -4.24 -2.75
CA TRP A 43 4.93 -4.50 -1.71
C TRP A 43 5.03 -5.92 -1.15
N ASN A 44 5.18 -6.93 -2.02
CA ASN A 44 5.34 -8.33 -1.62
C ASN A 44 6.65 -8.61 -0.87
N ASN A 45 7.69 -7.80 -1.14
CA ASN A 45 9.00 -7.91 -0.49
C ASN A 45 9.10 -7.08 0.80
N GLY A 46 8.03 -6.38 1.20
CA GLY A 46 7.95 -5.65 2.46
C GLY A 46 7.98 -6.57 3.68
N ASP A 47 8.04 -5.96 4.87
CA ASP A 47 8.13 -6.69 6.15
C ASP A 47 6.91 -7.62 6.36
N PRO A 48 7.10 -8.94 6.58
CA PRO A 48 6.02 -9.91 6.81
C PRO A 48 5.11 -9.60 8.00
N ASP A 49 5.57 -8.79 8.96
CA ASP A 49 4.79 -8.41 10.15
C ASP A 49 3.69 -7.38 9.84
N GLY A 50 3.56 -6.98 8.58
CA GLY A 50 2.57 -6.03 8.11
C GLY A 50 1.15 -6.58 8.16
N LYS A 51 0.43 -6.37 9.27
CA LYS A 51 -1.05 -6.44 9.34
C LYS A 51 -1.75 -5.72 8.18
N ILE A 52 -1.04 -4.79 7.56
CA ILE A 52 -1.45 -4.06 6.37
C ILE A 52 -1.46 -4.93 5.10
N TYR A 53 -0.48 -5.82 4.91
CA TYR A 53 -0.46 -6.76 3.79
C TYR A 53 -1.64 -7.74 3.85
N ASP A 54 -2.02 -8.17 5.06
CA ASP A 54 -3.20 -9.01 5.27
C ASP A 54 -4.51 -8.33 4.85
N ILE A 55 -4.58 -7.01 5.00
CA ILE A 55 -5.72 -6.18 4.61
C ILE A 55 -5.66 -5.82 3.12
N MET A 56 -4.47 -5.53 2.59
CA MET A 56 -4.24 -5.13 1.20
C MET A 56 -3.11 -5.96 0.58
N PRO A 57 -3.40 -7.15 0.04
CA PRO A 57 -2.38 -7.99 -0.57
C PRO A 57 -1.95 -7.49 -1.96
N SER A 58 -2.78 -6.67 -2.62
CA SER A 58 -2.53 -6.17 -3.96
C SER A 58 -2.59 -4.65 -4.06
N VAL A 59 -1.65 -4.03 -4.76
CA VAL A 59 -1.70 -2.62 -5.12
C VAL A 59 -2.62 -2.41 -6.34
N ASN A 60 -3.47 -1.39 -6.31
CA ASN A 60 -4.37 -1.09 -7.42
C ASN A 60 -4.55 0.42 -7.62
N LEU A 61 -4.86 0.82 -8.85
CA LEU A 61 -5.15 2.22 -9.22
C LEU A 61 -6.64 2.55 -9.17
N ARG A 62 -7.49 1.51 -9.15
CA ARG A 62 -8.93 1.71 -9.08
C ARG A 62 -9.27 2.16 -7.67
N PRO A 63 -9.99 3.28 -7.51
CA PRO A 63 -10.52 3.64 -6.21
C PRO A 63 -11.48 2.57 -5.74
N THR A 64 -11.00 1.68 -4.87
CA THR A 64 -11.89 0.91 -4.02
C THR A 64 -12.53 1.89 -3.04
N ASN A 65 -13.77 1.63 -2.58
CA ASN A 65 -14.41 2.47 -1.57
C ASN A 65 -13.54 2.65 -0.32
N TRP A 66 -12.59 1.73 -0.08
CA TRP A 66 -11.62 1.72 1.00
C TRP A 66 -10.42 2.67 0.81
N ILE A 67 -10.24 3.34 -0.33
CA ILE A 67 -9.08 4.24 -0.54
C ILE A 67 -9.02 5.33 0.53
N ARG A 68 -10.16 5.84 1.00
CA ARG A 68 -10.18 6.91 1.99
C ARG A 68 -9.73 6.41 3.36
N GLU A 69 -10.27 5.28 3.78
CA GLU A 69 -9.95 4.60 5.04
C GLU A 69 -8.48 4.15 5.05
N TYR A 70 -8.00 3.61 3.93
CA TYR A 70 -6.59 3.28 3.74
C TYR A 70 -5.69 4.52 3.75
N ALA A 71 -6.06 5.61 3.08
CA ALA A 71 -5.27 6.83 3.10
C ALA A 71 -5.14 7.41 4.53
N ILE A 72 -6.24 7.42 5.30
CA ILE A 72 -6.25 7.79 6.72
C ILE A 72 -5.31 6.87 7.51
N PHE A 73 -5.38 5.58 7.23
CA PHE A 73 -4.60 4.56 7.92
C PHE A 73 -3.09 4.66 7.63
N PHE A 74 -2.68 4.65 6.36
CA PHE A 74 -1.28 4.72 5.91
C PHE A 74 -0.58 6.02 6.27
N SER A 75 -1.33 7.11 6.29
CA SER A 75 -0.77 8.41 6.66
C SER A 75 -0.76 8.65 8.16
N GLU A 76 -1.41 7.74 8.92
CA GLU A 76 -1.73 7.88 10.34
C GLU A 76 -2.39 9.23 10.66
N HIS A 77 -2.96 9.94 9.68
CA HIS A 77 -3.60 11.23 9.90
C HIS A 77 -5.01 11.03 10.46
N GLY A 78 -5.40 11.84 11.44
CA GLY A 78 -6.77 11.85 11.93
C GLY A 78 -6.86 12.09 13.44
N PRO A 79 -8.04 11.88 14.03
CA PRO A 79 -8.27 12.07 15.46
C PRO A 79 -7.72 10.89 16.30
N PHE A 80 -6.53 10.39 15.97
CA PHE A 80 -5.91 9.26 16.64
C PHE A 80 -4.94 9.77 17.73
N PRO A 81 -4.96 9.23 18.96
CA PRO A 81 -4.06 9.66 20.04
C PRO A 81 -2.58 9.66 19.64
N ALA A 82 -2.12 8.65 18.89
CA ALA A 82 -0.73 8.58 18.41
C ALA A 82 -0.40 9.74 17.45
N TYR A 83 -1.33 10.08 16.56
CA TYR A 83 -1.19 11.21 15.65
C TYR A 83 -1.13 12.54 16.40
N LEU A 84 -2.09 12.77 17.31
CA LEU A 84 -2.17 14.01 18.06
C LEU A 84 -0.93 14.22 18.95
N THR A 85 -0.39 13.14 19.52
CA THR A 85 0.84 13.18 20.33
C THR A 85 2.06 13.52 19.49
N ARG A 86 2.17 12.97 18.27
CA ARG A 86 3.25 13.30 17.31
C ARG A 86 3.31 14.80 16.99
N PHE A 87 2.17 15.48 16.98
CA PHE A 87 2.08 16.93 16.74
C PHE A 87 1.98 17.77 18.01
N HIS A 88 2.22 17.17 19.18
CA HIS A 88 2.15 17.84 20.49
C HIS A 88 0.78 18.47 20.79
N LEU A 89 -0.29 17.92 20.20
CA LEU A 89 -1.68 18.33 20.43
C LEU A 89 -2.32 17.55 21.59
N SER A 90 -1.74 16.41 21.98
CA SER A 90 -2.13 15.60 23.14
C SER A 90 -0.91 15.11 23.92
N GLY A 91 -1.09 14.82 25.21
CA GLY A 91 -0.04 14.31 26.09
C GLY A 91 0.02 12.79 26.23
N ASN A 92 -0.90 12.05 25.60
CA ASN A 92 -0.89 10.58 25.61
C ASN A 92 -1.27 10.04 24.23
N ASP A 93 -0.62 8.94 23.85
CA ASP A 93 -0.84 8.22 22.61
C ASP A 93 -1.73 6.99 22.81
N GLN A 94 -2.35 6.82 23.97
CA GLN A 94 -3.03 5.59 24.37
C GLN A 94 -4.51 5.59 23.96
N CYS A 95 -4.99 4.42 23.51
CA CYS A 95 -6.41 4.10 23.40
C CYS A 95 -7.05 3.97 24.79
N SER A 96 -8.33 4.29 24.92
CA SER A 96 -9.12 4.01 26.14
C SER A 96 -9.19 2.52 26.51
N CYS A 97 -8.83 1.65 25.57
CA CYS A 97 -8.70 0.20 25.72
C CYS A 97 -7.27 -0.26 26.06
N CYS A 98 -6.38 0.66 26.44
CA CYS A 98 -4.99 0.43 26.84
C CYS A 98 -4.02 0.00 25.72
N GLY A 99 -4.44 -0.04 24.46
CA GLY A 99 -3.55 -0.18 23.31
C GLY A 99 -2.92 1.15 22.87
N THR A 100 -1.98 1.13 21.93
CA THR A 100 -1.51 2.36 21.27
C THR A 100 -2.61 2.88 20.36
N GLY A 101 -3.00 4.14 20.51
CA GLY A 101 -4.05 4.81 19.74
C GLY A 101 -3.62 5.17 18.32
N THR A 102 -3.05 4.22 17.58
CA THR A 102 -2.79 4.33 16.13
C THR A 102 -4.05 4.00 15.34
N ALA A 103 -4.10 4.45 14.09
CA ALA A 103 -5.17 4.09 13.17
C ALA A 103 -5.27 2.55 12.98
N LEU A 104 -4.14 1.83 13.05
CA LEU A 104 -4.07 0.36 12.83
C LEU A 104 -4.80 -0.34 13.96
N HIS A 105 -4.47 0.07 15.18
CA HIS A 105 -5.06 -0.49 16.37
C HIS A 105 -6.59 -0.40 16.36
N TYR A 106 -7.15 0.76 16.01
CA TYR A 106 -8.61 0.92 15.87
C TYR A 106 -9.19 0.09 14.72
N ALA A 107 -8.43 -0.16 13.67
CA ALA A 107 -8.88 -0.90 12.51
C ALA A 107 -8.84 -2.42 12.67
N THR A 108 -8.01 -2.97 13.56
CA THR A 108 -7.78 -4.43 13.62
C THR A 108 -7.85 -5.04 15.02
N GLU A 109 -7.70 -4.26 16.09
CA GLU A 109 -7.44 -4.80 17.43
C GLU A 109 -8.32 -4.22 18.53
N CYS A 110 -8.72 -2.96 18.39
CA CYS A 110 -9.39 -2.24 19.46
C CYS A 110 -10.75 -2.87 19.77
N ALA A 111 -10.94 -3.30 21.03
CA ALA A 111 -12.18 -3.89 21.49
C ALA A 111 -13.39 -2.95 21.37
N LEU A 112 -13.14 -1.63 21.31
CA LEU A 112 -14.19 -0.61 21.20
C LEU A 112 -14.71 -0.44 19.76
N THR A 113 -13.97 -0.91 18.75
CA THR A 113 -14.30 -0.73 17.34
C THR A 113 -14.45 -2.06 16.59
N VAL A 114 -14.71 -3.16 17.31
CA VAL A 114 -14.82 -4.52 16.73
C VAL A 114 -15.82 -4.59 15.57
N SER A 115 -16.95 -3.87 15.64
CA SER A 115 -17.94 -3.82 14.55
C SER A 115 -17.44 -3.10 13.29
N TRP A 116 -16.40 -2.29 13.42
CA TRP A 116 -15.78 -1.49 12.37
C TRP A 116 -14.40 -2.00 11.95
N HIS A 117 -13.96 -3.14 12.50
CA HIS A 117 -12.68 -3.72 12.12
C HIS A 117 -12.66 -4.01 10.63
N MET A 118 -11.55 -3.65 9.99
CA MET A 118 -11.34 -3.92 8.58
C MET A 118 -11.34 -5.43 8.38
N ARG A 119 -12.33 -5.92 7.62
CA ARG A 119 -12.33 -7.31 7.16
C ARG A 119 -11.47 -7.39 5.92
N LYS A 120 -10.71 -8.48 5.80
CA LYS A 120 -9.95 -8.79 4.59
C LYS A 120 -10.89 -8.66 3.38
N PRO A 121 -10.52 -7.90 2.34
CA PRO A 121 -11.34 -7.83 1.14
C PRO A 121 -11.55 -9.25 0.62
N ALA A 122 -12.79 -9.56 0.22
CA ALA A 122 -13.04 -10.78 -0.53
C ALA A 122 -12.07 -10.76 -1.73
N SER A 123 -11.36 -11.86 -1.94
CA SER A 123 -10.43 -11.94 -3.06
C SER A 123 -11.24 -11.85 -4.35
N ASN A 124 -11.29 -10.66 -4.95
CA ASN A 124 -11.89 -10.46 -6.27
C ASN A 124 -10.92 -10.99 -7.34
N PHE A 125 -10.55 -12.28 -7.24
CA PHE A 125 -9.96 -13.01 -8.35
C PHE A 125 -11.11 -13.55 -9.19
N GLY A 126 -11.66 -12.69 -10.04
CA GLY A 126 -12.65 -13.06 -11.03
C GLY A 126 -13.70 -11.99 -11.28
N GLN A 127 -13.51 -11.21 -12.34
CA GLN A 127 -14.46 -11.09 -13.45
C GLN A 127 -13.83 -10.20 -14.55
N GLU A 128 -13.55 -10.85 -15.69
CA GLU A 128 -13.19 -10.37 -17.04
C GLU A 128 -12.21 -9.20 -17.24
#